data_AF-A0AAD8MX26-F1
#
_entry.id   AF-A0AAD8MX26-F1
#
_cell.length_a   1.000
_cell.length_b   1.000
_cell.length_c   1.000
_cell.angle_alpha   90.00
_cell.angle_beta   90.00
_cell.angle_gamma   90.00
#
_symmetry.space_group_name_H-M   'P 1'
#
loop_
_entity.id
_entity.type
_entity.pdbx_description
1 polymer ?
#
loop_
_entity_poly.entity_id
_entity_poly.type
_entity_poly.pdbx_seq_one_letter_code
_entity_poly.pdbx_strand_id
1 'polypeptide(L)'
;MATSGSSFLRQLSEKEGWKTTSKRWGVNNNNKRYNVGEGQEGQYWKQQMEGLGSKNNVIYGNENGGEVVMKKRVMVVVDESCHSKHAMMWALTHVTNKGDSLTLLHIVPPHSSQSSSDSPYLASSLGSLCKACKPEVEVEALWIQGPKLATVMSQVKKLEVSVLVLGQKKPSSLFTCFCGRSSTERFVEECINNVECLTIGVTKQGQGIGGYLISTRWQKDFWLLA
;
A
#
# COMPACT_ATOMS: atom_id res chain seq x y z
N MET A 1 -53.34 9.64 34.47
CA MET A 1 -53.41 10.99 33.86
C MET A 1 -52.13 11.75 34.21
N ALA A 2 -51.56 12.47 33.24
CA ALA A 2 -50.42 13.41 33.30
C ALA A 2 -49.04 12.79 33.63
N THR A 3 -48.13 12.52 32.68
CA THR A 3 -47.31 13.37 31.78
C THR A 3 -46.01 13.89 32.39
N SER A 4 -44.91 13.50 31.73
CA SER A 4 -43.76 14.30 31.26
C SER A 4 -42.98 15.21 32.21
N GLY A 5 -41.65 15.18 32.06
CA GLY A 5 -40.82 16.35 32.39
C GLY A 5 -39.33 16.06 32.49
N SER A 6 -38.62 16.18 31.38
CA SER A 6 -37.15 16.27 31.30
C SER A 6 -36.63 17.65 31.71
N SER A 7 -35.46 17.72 32.37
CA SER A 7 -34.53 18.88 32.35
C SER A 7 -33.21 18.50 33.02
N PHE A 8 -32.12 18.25 32.29
CA PHE A 8 -31.08 19.18 31.81
C PHE A 8 -30.39 20.09 32.87
N LEU A 9 -29.08 19.82 33.03
CA LEU A 9 -27.92 20.66 33.43
C LEU A 9 -27.68 21.05 34.90
N ARG A 10 -26.50 20.65 35.43
CA ARG A 10 -25.33 21.56 35.58
C ARG A 10 -24.04 20.86 36.08
N GLN A 11 -22.93 21.23 35.42
CA GLN A 11 -21.53 21.48 35.86
C GLN A 11 -21.11 21.10 37.29
N LEU A 12 -19.85 20.80 37.65
CA LEU A 12 -18.51 20.59 37.08
C LEU A 12 -17.66 20.16 38.30
N SER A 13 -16.65 19.31 38.16
CA SER A 13 -15.48 19.35 39.03
C SER A 13 -14.23 18.99 38.24
N GLU A 14 -13.24 19.87 38.38
CA GLU A 14 -11.99 19.97 37.64
C GLU A 14 -10.96 18.87 37.96
N LYS A 15 -10.02 18.72 37.01
CA LYS A 15 -8.59 18.31 37.08
C LYS A 15 -8.25 17.10 37.97
N GLU A 16 -7.55 16.07 37.49
CA GLU A 16 -6.17 16.09 36.98
C GLU A 16 -6.03 15.04 35.85
N GLY A 17 -5.42 15.29 34.70
CA GLY A 17 -3.98 15.48 34.58
C GLY A 17 -3.23 14.34 33.89
N TRP A 18 -3.87 13.41 33.17
CA TRP A 18 -3.16 12.37 32.40
C TRP A 18 -3.20 12.65 30.89
N LYS A 19 -2.08 13.16 30.36
CA LYS A 19 -1.85 13.36 28.93
C LYS A 19 -1.51 12.03 28.27
N THR A 20 -2.53 11.32 27.77
CA THR A 20 -2.33 10.19 26.85
C THR A 20 -2.40 10.73 25.43
N THR A 21 -1.25 10.94 24.79
CA THR A 21 -1.17 11.35 23.37
C THR A 21 -1.54 10.19 22.47
N SER A 22 -2.84 9.94 22.30
CA SER A 22 -3.37 9.10 21.22
C SER A 22 -3.39 9.93 19.93
N LYS A 23 -2.44 9.68 19.02
CA LYS A 23 -2.53 10.16 17.64
C LYS A 23 -3.53 9.28 16.88
N ARG A 24 -4.80 9.46 17.21
CA ARG A 24 -5.94 9.00 16.40
C ARG A 24 -5.80 9.63 15.02
N TRP A 25 -5.94 8.81 13.98
CA TRP A 25 -5.92 9.25 12.59
C TRP A 25 -7.03 10.29 12.37
N GLY A 26 -6.65 11.57 12.43
CA GLY A 26 -7.50 12.68 12.05
C GLY A 26 -7.54 12.74 10.53
N VAL A 27 -8.55 12.10 9.95
CA VAL A 27 -8.99 12.39 8.58
C VAL A 27 -9.54 13.83 8.62
N ASN A 28 -8.69 14.79 8.28
CA ASN A 28 -9.15 16.16 8.07
C ASN A 28 -9.87 16.19 6.72
N ASN A 29 -11.20 16.14 6.80
CA ASN A 29 -12.10 16.06 5.66
C ASN A 29 -12.23 17.45 5.01
N ASN A 30 -11.23 17.83 4.21
CA ASN A 30 -11.38 18.89 3.22
C ASN A 30 -11.57 18.23 1.86
N ASN A 31 -12.84 18.17 1.47
CA ASN A 31 -13.33 17.68 0.20
C ASN A 31 -12.77 18.53 -0.96
N LYS A 32 -11.55 18.23 -1.40
CA LYS A 32 -11.08 18.57 -2.75
C LYS A 32 -11.08 17.27 -3.53
N ARG A 33 -12.08 17.13 -4.40
CA ARG A 33 -12.03 16.22 -5.54
C ARG A 33 -10.71 16.48 -6.27
N TYR A 34 -9.74 15.58 -6.13
CA TYR A 34 -8.53 15.62 -6.92
C TYR A 34 -8.91 15.17 -8.33
N ASN A 35 -9.10 16.13 -9.22
CA ASN A 35 -9.01 15.86 -10.65
C ASN A 35 -7.54 15.54 -10.93
N VAL A 36 -7.27 14.25 -11.17
CA VAL A 36 -5.97 13.75 -11.62
C VAL A 36 -5.73 14.35 -13.00
N GLY A 37 -4.82 15.31 -13.10
CA GLY A 37 -4.33 15.79 -14.39
C GLY A 37 -3.31 14.79 -14.93
N GLU A 38 -3.66 14.07 -16.00
CA GLU A 38 -2.71 13.23 -16.73
C GLU A 38 -1.63 14.10 -17.38
N GLY A 39 -0.52 14.32 -16.68
CA GLY A 39 0.70 14.90 -17.27
C GLY A 39 1.39 13.93 -18.23
N GLN A 40 2.21 14.48 -19.14
CA GLN A 40 2.93 13.71 -20.18
C GLN A 40 3.81 12.58 -19.62
N GLU A 41 4.41 12.74 -18.42
CA GLU A 41 5.17 11.67 -17.76
C GLU A 41 4.28 10.51 -17.31
N GLY A 42 3.05 10.77 -16.85
CA GLY A 42 2.11 9.73 -16.44
C GLY A 42 1.69 8.81 -17.59
N GLN A 43 1.59 9.36 -18.80
CA GLN A 43 1.27 8.60 -20.01
C GLN A 43 2.42 7.68 -20.45
N TYR A 44 3.68 8.14 -20.33
CA TYR A 44 4.87 7.32 -20.63
C TYR A 44 4.98 6.09 -19.74
N TRP A 45 4.73 6.25 -18.43
CA TRP A 45 4.76 5.13 -17.49
C TRP A 45 3.60 4.16 -17.69
N LYS A 46 2.41 4.65 -18.01
CA LYS A 46 1.25 3.80 -18.34
C LYS A 46 1.58 2.85 -19.49
N GLN A 47 2.19 3.37 -20.56
CA GLN A 47 2.67 2.58 -21.70
C GLN A 47 3.80 1.60 -21.32
N GLN A 48 4.77 2.02 -20.50
CA GLN A 48 5.85 1.13 -20.06
C GLN A 48 5.36 -0.02 -19.16
N MET A 49 4.38 0.26 -18.30
CA MET A 49 3.74 -0.72 -17.42
C MET A 49 2.81 -1.68 -18.18
N GLU A 50 2.16 -1.23 -19.25
CA GLU A 50 1.40 -2.07 -20.19
C GLU A 50 2.33 -3.02 -20.96
N GLY A 51 3.50 -2.54 -21.38
CA GLY A 51 4.52 -3.36 -22.07
C GLY A 51 5.20 -4.41 -21.18
N LEU A 52 5.42 -4.12 -19.89
CA LEU A 52 6.03 -5.06 -18.93
C LEU A 52 5.03 -6.11 -18.41
N GLY A 53 3.74 -5.77 -18.31
CA GLY A 53 2.67 -6.69 -17.91
C GLY A 53 2.24 -7.68 -19.01
N SER A 54 2.63 -7.44 -20.26
CA SER A 54 2.17 -8.18 -21.44
C SER A 54 2.63 -9.64 -21.53
N LYS A 55 3.65 -10.07 -20.78
CA LYS A 55 4.23 -11.40 -21.02
C LYS A 55 3.48 -12.57 -20.36
N ASN A 56 2.68 -12.37 -19.31
CA ASN A 56 2.27 -13.50 -18.47
C ASN A 56 0.76 -13.72 -18.24
N ASN A 57 -0.15 -12.74 -18.42
CA ASN A 57 -1.57 -12.91 -18.04
C ASN A 57 -2.58 -12.47 -19.13
N VAL A 58 -2.47 -13.04 -20.33
CA VAL A 58 -3.50 -12.90 -21.37
C VAL A 58 -4.63 -13.89 -21.11
N ILE A 59 -5.83 -13.40 -20.78
CA ILE A 59 -7.05 -14.21 -20.85
C ILE A 59 -7.61 -14.05 -22.27
N TYR A 60 -7.70 -15.15 -23.02
CA TYR A 60 -8.37 -15.17 -24.31
C TYR A 60 -9.88 -14.94 -24.09
N GLY A 61 -10.36 -13.77 -24.48
CA GLY A 61 -11.79 -13.47 -24.56
C GLY A 61 -12.42 -14.27 -25.70
N ASN A 62 -13.54 -14.93 -25.40
CA ASN A 62 -14.30 -15.74 -26.34
C ASN A 62 -14.78 -14.91 -27.55
N GLU A 63 -14.92 -15.60 -28.67
CA GLU A 63 -15.28 -15.15 -30.01
C GLU A 63 -16.38 -14.08 -30.03
N ASN A 64 -15.98 -12.80 -30.09
CA ASN A 64 -16.70 -11.66 -30.68
C ASN A 64 -15.90 -10.36 -30.41
N GLY A 65 -14.79 -10.18 -31.11
CA GLY A 65 -14.13 -8.87 -31.29
C GLY A 65 -13.81 -8.05 -30.04
N GLY A 66 -13.69 -8.68 -28.87
CA GLY A 66 -13.48 -8.00 -27.59
C GLY A 66 -12.01 -7.64 -27.35
N GLU A 67 -11.78 -6.41 -26.92
CA GLU A 67 -10.51 -5.93 -26.37
C GLU A 67 -9.95 -6.95 -25.37
N VAL A 68 -8.74 -7.45 -25.61
CA VAL A 68 -8.04 -8.36 -24.71
C VAL A 68 -7.73 -7.59 -23.42
N VAL A 69 -8.60 -7.71 -22.41
CA VAL A 69 -8.37 -7.08 -21.11
C VAL A 69 -7.31 -7.89 -20.36
N MET A 70 -6.07 -7.42 -20.37
CA MET A 70 -4.98 -8.00 -19.58
C MET A 70 -5.24 -7.76 -18.10
N LYS A 71 -5.54 -8.82 -17.34
CA LYS A 71 -5.75 -8.74 -15.89
C LYS A 71 -4.42 -8.86 -15.15
N LYS A 72 -4.02 -7.79 -14.45
CA LYS A 72 -2.81 -7.77 -13.62
C LYS A 72 -3.12 -8.35 -12.25
N ARG A 73 -2.13 -9.05 -11.67
CA ARG A 73 -2.14 -9.40 -10.25
C ARG A 73 -1.08 -8.57 -9.54
N VAL A 74 -1.54 -7.58 -8.78
CA VAL A 74 -0.70 -6.69 -7.99
C VAL A 74 -0.63 -7.22 -6.56
N MET A 75 0.57 -7.30 -5.99
CA MET A 75 0.75 -7.63 -4.58
C MET A 75 1.43 -6.48 -3.84
N VAL A 76 0.92 -6.11 -2.67
CA VAL A 76 1.50 -5.08 -1.81
C VAL A 76 1.88 -5.70 -0.47
N VAL A 77 3.14 -5.54 -0.05
CA VAL A 77 3.55 -5.95 1.29
C VAL A 77 3.15 -4.85 2.29
N VAL A 78 2.31 -5.22 3.25
CA VAL A 78 1.75 -4.30 4.24
C VAL A 78 2.23 -4.61 5.66
N ASP A 79 2.39 -3.57 6.46
CA ASP A 79 2.69 -3.62 7.89
C ASP A 79 2.05 -2.39 8.57
N GLU A 80 2.28 -2.19 9.87
CA GLU A 80 1.69 -1.04 10.58
C GLU A 80 2.31 0.31 10.21
N SER A 81 3.43 0.31 9.46
CA SER A 81 4.19 1.50 9.15
C SER A 81 3.43 2.46 8.22
N CYS A 82 3.78 3.74 8.28
CA CYS A 82 3.23 4.70 7.33
C CYS A 82 3.71 4.44 5.89
N HIS A 83 4.91 3.88 5.69
CA HIS A 83 5.48 3.67 4.37
C HIS A 83 4.68 2.64 3.56
N SER A 84 4.31 1.53 4.20
CA SER A 84 3.50 0.48 3.56
C SER A 84 2.09 0.96 3.23
N LYS A 85 1.45 1.74 4.11
CA LYS A 85 0.14 2.35 3.86
C LYS A 85 0.17 3.32 2.67
N HIS A 86 1.25 4.10 2.53
CA HIS A 86 1.43 4.98 1.38
C HIS A 86 1.67 4.20 0.08
N ALA A 87 2.44 3.12 0.13
CA ALA A 87 2.65 2.22 -1.01
C ALA A 87 1.35 1.54 -1.46
N MET A 88 0.52 1.10 -0.51
CA MET A 88 -0.81 0.55 -0.78
C MET A 88 -1.69 1.56 -1.50
N MET A 89 -1.77 2.80 -0.98
CA MET A 89 -2.56 3.86 -1.61
C MET A 89 -2.06 4.17 -3.03
N TRP A 90 -0.74 4.25 -3.22
CA TRP A 90 -0.14 4.48 -4.52
C TRP A 90 -0.46 3.34 -5.51
N ALA A 91 -0.33 2.08 -5.08
CA ALA A 91 -0.65 0.91 -5.91
C ALA A 91 -2.13 0.91 -6.33
N LEU A 92 -3.03 1.22 -5.40
CA LEU A 92 -4.47 1.27 -5.67
C LEU A 92 -4.84 2.35 -6.69
N THR A 93 -4.14 3.48 -6.67
CA THR A 93 -4.43 4.64 -7.53
C THR A 93 -3.73 4.58 -8.89
N HIS A 94 -2.51 4.04 -8.96
CA HIS A 94 -1.66 4.14 -10.16
C HIS A 94 -1.38 2.80 -10.86
N VAL A 95 -1.52 1.67 -10.17
CA VAL A 95 -1.12 0.35 -10.73
C VAL A 95 -2.34 -0.51 -11.08
N THR A 96 -3.35 -0.50 -10.21
CA THR A 96 -4.56 -1.32 -10.40
C THR A 96 -5.56 -0.67 -11.37
N ASN A 97 -6.29 -1.48 -12.13
CA ASN A 97 -7.38 -1.09 -13.03
C ASN A 97 -8.63 -1.93 -12.75
N LYS A 98 -9.75 -1.61 -13.42
CA LYS A 98 -10.97 -2.41 -13.32
C LYS A 98 -10.69 -3.86 -13.73
N GLY A 99 -11.08 -4.80 -12.89
CA GLY A 99 -10.88 -6.23 -13.14
C GLY A 99 -9.54 -6.78 -12.65
N ASP A 100 -8.57 -5.94 -12.28
CA ASP A 100 -7.29 -6.38 -11.68
C ASP A 100 -7.52 -6.99 -10.28
N SER A 101 -6.58 -7.86 -9.87
CA SER A 101 -6.54 -8.40 -8.51
C SER A 101 -5.45 -7.70 -7.70
N LEU A 102 -5.78 -7.31 -6.47
CA LEU A 102 -4.86 -6.70 -5.50
C LEU A 102 -4.76 -7.58 -4.26
N THR A 103 -3.58 -8.17 -4.02
CA THR A 103 -3.29 -8.95 -2.82
C THR A 103 -2.52 -8.10 -1.80
N LEU A 104 -3.08 -7.92 -0.60
CA LEU A 104 -2.38 -7.30 0.54
C LEU A 104 -1.72 -8.40 1.37
N LEU A 105 -0.39 -8.44 1.41
CA LEU A 105 0.39 -9.45 2.12
C LEU A 105 1.00 -8.87 3.41
N HIS A 106 0.50 -9.31 4.56
CA HIS A 106 1.11 -9.04 5.86
C HIS A 106 1.96 -10.23 6.31
N ILE A 107 3.24 -10.00 6.61
CA ILE A 107 4.18 -11.05 7.03
C ILE A 107 4.59 -10.82 8.48
N VAL A 108 4.32 -11.78 9.36
CA VAL A 108 4.78 -11.73 10.76
C VAL A 108 6.02 -12.62 10.93
N PRO A 109 7.12 -12.06 11.44
CA PRO A 109 8.32 -12.85 11.72
C PRO A 109 8.06 -13.94 12.78
N PRO A 110 8.68 -15.12 12.64
CA PRO A 110 8.43 -16.28 13.52
C PRO A 110 8.85 -16.06 14.99
N HIS A 111 9.72 -15.09 15.27
CA HIS A 111 10.23 -14.78 16.61
C HIS A 111 9.68 -13.48 17.20
N SER A 112 8.63 -12.91 16.59
CA SER A 112 8.00 -11.72 17.15
C SER A 112 7.17 -12.12 18.38
N SER A 113 7.51 -11.56 19.54
CA SER A 113 6.73 -11.66 20.78
C SER A 113 5.45 -10.81 20.74
N GLN A 114 5.15 -10.19 19.59
CA GLN A 114 3.90 -9.49 19.34
C GLN A 114 2.78 -10.53 19.23
N SER A 115 1.85 -10.43 20.17
CA SER A 115 0.64 -11.25 20.27
C SER A 115 -0.03 -11.38 18.91
N SER A 116 -0.21 -12.63 18.49
CA SER A 116 -0.83 -13.14 17.27
C SER A 116 -2.28 -12.68 17.00
N SER A 117 -2.82 -11.75 17.80
CA SER A 117 -4.21 -11.32 17.76
C SER A 117 -4.49 -10.22 16.72
N ASP A 118 -3.49 -9.37 16.41
CA ASP A 118 -3.68 -8.22 15.52
C ASP A 118 -3.27 -8.49 14.06
N SER A 119 -2.56 -9.60 13.80
CA SER A 119 -2.00 -9.90 12.48
C SER A 119 -3.02 -10.13 11.36
N PRO A 120 -4.16 -10.84 11.57
CA PRO A 120 -5.19 -10.93 10.53
C PRO A 120 -6.02 -9.64 10.44
N TYR A 121 -6.13 -8.89 11.54
CA TYR A 121 -6.94 -7.66 11.59
C TYR A 121 -6.35 -6.57 10.71
N LEU A 122 -5.03 -6.40 10.71
CA LEU A 122 -4.35 -5.39 9.88
C LEU A 122 -4.64 -5.59 8.38
N ALA A 123 -4.34 -6.78 7.85
CA ALA A 123 -4.52 -7.07 6.42
C ALA A 123 -6.01 -6.96 6.02
N SER A 124 -6.90 -7.45 6.87
CA SER A 124 -8.35 -7.38 6.63
C SER A 124 -8.87 -5.94 6.65
N SER A 125 -8.46 -5.13 7.63
CA SER A 125 -8.86 -3.73 7.76
C SER A 125 -8.39 -2.90 6.56
N LEU A 126 -7.12 -3.05 6.16
CA LEU A 126 -6.59 -2.41 4.96
C LEU A 126 -7.29 -2.92 3.69
N GLY A 127 -7.62 -4.22 3.63
CA GLY A 127 -8.38 -4.81 2.54
C GLY A 127 -9.78 -4.20 2.39
N SER A 128 -10.50 -4.01 3.50
CA SER A 128 -11.79 -3.31 3.51
C SER A 128 -11.68 -1.86 3.03
N LEU A 129 -10.61 -1.14 3.39
CA LEU A 129 -10.37 0.20 2.88
C LEU A 129 -10.14 0.21 1.36
N CYS A 130 -9.32 -0.71 0.84
CA CYS A 130 -9.11 -0.83 -0.61
C CYS A 130 -10.42 -1.12 -1.35
N LYS A 131 -11.26 -2.04 -0.83
CA LYS A 131 -12.57 -2.36 -1.40
C LYS A 131 -13.51 -1.14 -1.39
N ALA A 132 -13.51 -0.37 -0.32
CA ALA A 132 -14.32 0.84 -0.22
C ALA A 132 -13.85 1.94 -1.19
N CYS A 133 -12.55 2.06 -1.42
CA CYS A 133 -11.98 3.07 -2.32
C CYS A 133 -12.11 2.70 -3.81
N LYS A 134 -12.05 1.40 -4.14
CA LYS A 134 -12.05 0.93 -5.54
C LYS A 134 -12.71 -0.45 -5.66
N PRO A 135 -14.06 -0.50 -5.63
CA PRO A 135 -14.81 -1.76 -5.62
C PRO A 135 -14.65 -2.59 -6.91
N GLU A 136 -14.15 -1.99 -7.99
CA GLU A 136 -13.90 -2.67 -9.26
C GLU A 136 -12.64 -3.54 -9.27
N VAL A 137 -11.82 -3.44 -8.21
CA VAL A 137 -10.60 -4.26 -8.01
C VAL A 137 -10.92 -5.41 -7.07
N GLU A 138 -10.49 -6.61 -7.44
CA GLU A 138 -10.63 -7.78 -6.60
C GLU A 138 -9.55 -7.77 -5.50
N VAL A 139 -9.94 -7.40 -4.27
CA VAL A 139 -9.00 -7.30 -3.15
C VAL A 139 -8.99 -8.57 -2.30
N GLU A 140 -7.80 -9.16 -2.18
CA GLU A 140 -7.48 -10.29 -1.32
C GLU A 140 -6.55 -9.85 -0.19
N ALA A 141 -6.80 -10.29 1.05
CA ALA A 141 -5.95 -9.99 2.20
C ALA A 141 -5.35 -11.29 2.74
N LEU A 142 -4.02 -11.37 2.75
CA LEU A 142 -3.27 -12.54 3.21
C LEU A 142 -2.39 -12.16 4.39
N TRP A 143 -2.39 -13.02 5.39
CA TRP A 143 -1.46 -12.95 6.51
C TRP A 143 -0.68 -14.27 6.56
N ILE A 144 0.65 -14.18 6.62
CA ILE A 144 1.52 -15.35 6.65
C ILE A 144 2.60 -15.16 7.71
N GLN A 145 2.82 -16.20 8.52
CA GLN A 145 3.98 -16.25 9.42
C GLN A 145 5.18 -16.81 8.67
N GLY A 146 6.32 -16.13 8.73
CA GLY A 146 7.55 -16.65 8.11
C GLY A 146 8.66 -15.62 7.89
N PRO A 147 9.80 -16.07 7.33
CA PRO A 147 10.89 -15.19 6.94
C PRO A 147 10.47 -14.25 5.81
N LYS A 148 10.64 -12.94 6.00
CA LYS A 148 10.05 -11.90 5.14
C LYS A 148 10.35 -12.08 3.64
N LEU A 149 11.62 -12.21 3.26
CA LEU A 149 12.03 -12.34 1.85
C LEU A 149 11.53 -13.64 1.21
N ALA A 150 11.75 -14.77 1.88
CA ALA A 150 11.35 -16.09 1.38
C ALA A 150 9.83 -16.19 1.20
N THR A 151 9.05 -15.64 2.14
CA THR A 151 7.59 -15.59 2.03
C THR A 151 7.15 -14.73 0.84
N VAL A 152 7.76 -13.56 0.62
CA VAL A 152 7.44 -12.73 -0.55
C VAL A 152 7.72 -13.48 -1.85
N MET A 153 8.92 -14.04 -2.01
CA MET A 153 9.29 -14.78 -3.23
C MET A 153 8.33 -15.96 -3.47
N SER A 154 7.99 -16.70 -2.42
CA SER A 154 7.04 -17.81 -2.50
C SER A 154 5.65 -17.35 -2.93
N GLN A 155 5.13 -16.26 -2.36
CA GLN A 155 3.81 -15.75 -2.73
C GLN A 155 3.78 -15.14 -4.13
N VAL A 156 4.84 -14.44 -4.55
CA VAL A 156 4.96 -13.91 -5.92
C VAL A 156 4.85 -15.05 -6.92
N LYS A 157 5.60 -16.14 -6.70
CA LYS A 157 5.58 -17.30 -7.58
C LYS A 157 4.25 -18.05 -7.51
N LYS A 158 3.73 -18.29 -6.30
CA LYS A 158 2.48 -19.06 -6.09
C LYS A 158 1.26 -18.38 -6.69
N LEU A 159 1.17 -17.05 -6.54
CA LEU A 159 0.04 -16.29 -7.02
C LEU A 159 0.25 -15.78 -8.45
N GLU A 160 1.42 -15.97 -9.05
CA GLU A 160 1.78 -15.39 -10.35
C GLU A 160 1.61 -13.86 -10.36
N VAL A 161 2.20 -13.22 -9.34
CA VAL A 161 2.17 -11.76 -9.19
C VAL A 161 2.93 -11.13 -10.36
N SER A 162 2.28 -10.21 -11.07
CA SER A 162 2.92 -9.45 -12.16
C SER A 162 3.62 -8.19 -11.65
N VAL A 163 3.07 -7.55 -10.60
CA VAL A 163 3.65 -6.36 -9.98
C VAL A 163 3.69 -6.48 -8.45
N LEU A 164 4.88 -6.39 -7.86
CA LEU A 164 5.10 -6.31 -6.42
C LEU A 164 5.38 -4.87 -6.01
N VAL A 165 4.66 -4.37 -5.00
CA VAL A 165 4.83 -3.02 -4.48
C VAL A 165 5.23 -3.06 -2.99
N LEU A 166 6.24 -2.27 -2.64
CA LEU A 166 6.85 -2.24 -1.30
C LEU A 166 6.93 -0.81 -0.78
N GLY A 167 6.58 -0.61 0.49
CA GLY A 167 6.83 0.66 1.18
C GLY A 167 8.31 0.84 1.48
N GLN A 168 8.90 1.92 0.96
CA GLN A 168 10.29 2.27 1.16
C GLN A 168 10.38 3.52 2.06
N LYS A 169 11.32 3.47 3.01
CA LYS A 169 11.65 4.60 3.87
C LYS A 169 12.68 5.46 3.15
N LYS A 170 12.48 6.78 3.14
CA LYS A 170 13.46 7.72 2.60
C LYS A 170 14.78 7.60 3.38
N PRO A 171 15.93 7.36 2.74
CA PRO A 171 17.21 7.39 3.43
C PRO A 171 17.43 8.80 3.97
N SER A 172 17.74 8.91 5.26
CA SER A 172 18.10 10.20 5.87
C SER A 172 19.59 10.41 5.69
N SER A 173 19.98 11.40 4.89
CA SER A 173 21.38 11.65 4.46
C SER A 173 22.39 11.77 5.60
N LEU A 174 21.93 12.10 6.81
CA LEU A 174 22.79 12.26 8.00
C LEU A 174 23.03 10.96 8.78
N PHE A 175 22.20 9.93 8.61
CA PHE A 175 22.29 8.68 9.38
C PHE A 175 22.82 7.49 8.56
N THR A 176 22.79 7.57 7.22
CA THR A 176 23.28 6.51 6.33
C THR A 176 24.80 6.30 6.42
N CYS A 177 25.57 7.33 6.80
CA CYS A 177 27.03 7.22 6.93
C CYS A 177 27.49 6.55 8.24
N PHE A 178 26.71 6.64 9.33
CA PHE A 178 27.14 6.19 10.66
C PHE A 178 26.50 4.90 11.16
N CYS A 179 25.30 4.53 10.69
CA CYS A 179 24.53 3.41 11.27
C CYS A 179 24.19 2.29 10.28
N GLY A 180 24.70 2.36 9.05
CA GLY A 180 24.38 1.41 8.00
C GLY A 180 22.90 1.47 7.57
N ARG A 181 22.55 0.60 6.61
CA ARG A 181 21.23 0.54 6.00
C ARG A 181 20.24 -0.21 6.91
N SER A 182 19.01 0.28 6.99
CA SER A 182 17.95 -0.35 7.78
C SER A 182 17.61 -1.75 7.24
N SER A 183 17.16 -2.67 8.11
CA SER A 183 16.68 -3.99 7.70
C SER A 183 15.55 -3.91 6.67
N THR A 184 14.63 -2.94 6.80
CA THR A 184 13.58 -2.67 5.81
C THR A 184 14.14 -2.25 4.46
N GLU A 185 15.20 -1.44 4.46
CA GLU A 185 15.82 -0.91 3.24
C GLU A 185 16.56 -2.01 2.48
N ARG A 186 17.32 -2.85 3.21
CA ARG A 186 17.96 -4.05 2.64
C ARG A 186 16.92 -5.00 2.06
N PHE A 187 15.84 -5.26 2.80
CA PHE A 187 14.74 -6.10 2.32
C PHE A 187 14.11 -5.58 1.02
N VAL A 188 13.81 -4.28 0.93
CA VAL A 188 13.21 -3.70 -0.29
C VAL A 188 14.15 -3.87 -1.48
N GLU A 189 15.45 -3.61 -1.31
CA GLU A 189 16.41 -3.78 -2.38
C GLU A 189 16.63 -5.25 -2.77
N GLU A 190 16.67 -6.16 -1.79
CA GLU A 190 16.71 -7.59 -2.06
C GLU A 190 15.51 -8.03 -2.88
N CYS A 191 14.31 -7.52 -2.59
CA CYS A 191 13.15 -7.79 -3.42
C CYS A 191 13.30 -7.21 -4.83
N ILE A 192 13.67 -5.93 -4.97
CA ILE A 192 13.84 -5.26 -6.27
C ILE A 192 14.80 -6.02 -7.18
N ASN A 193 15.88 -6.57 -6.61
CA ASN A 193 16.93 -7.22 -7.38
C ASN A 193 16.66 -8.70 -7.67
N ASN A 194 15.97 -9.42 -6.77
CA ASN A 194 15.90 -10.88 -6.82
C ASN A 194 14.50 -11.46 -7.08
N VAL A 195 13.42 -10.67 -6.93
CA VAL A 195 12.05 -11.18 -7.13
C VAL A 195 11.71 -11.24 -8.62
N GLU A 196 11.16 -12.37 -9.06
CA GLU A 196 10.81 -12.68 -10.45
C GLU A 196 9.51 -12.00 -10.93
N CYS A 197 9.33 -10.71 -10.63
CA CYS A 197 8.25 -9.88 -11.18
C CYS A 197 8.68 -8.41 -11.23
N LEU A 198 7.85 -7.54 -11.82
CA LEU A 198 8.10 -6.11 -11.72
C LEU A 198 7.98 -5.69 -10.25
N THR A 199 9.10 -5.26 -9.65
CA THR A 199 9.12 -4.87 -8.23
C THR A 199 9.38 -3.38 -8.10
N ILE A 200 8.53 -2.73 -7.29
CA ILE A 200 8.44 -1.28 -7.15
C ILE A 200 8.54 -0.90 -5.67
N GLY A 201 9.61 -0.19 -5.30
CA GLY A 201 9.74 0.49 -4.01
C GLY A 201 9.11 1.88 -4.07
N VAL A 202 8.23 2.20 -3.12
CA VAL A 202 7.47 3.45 -3.08
C VAL A 202 7.83 4.24 -1.84
N THR A 203 8.32 5.46 -2.03
CA THR A 203 8.63 6.39 -0.94
C THR A 203 7.77 7.64 -1.08
N LYS A 204 6.94 7.95 -0.09
CA LYS A 204 6.23 9.24 -0.06
C LYS A 204 7.21 10.37 0.24
N GLN A 205 7.10 11.48 -0.49
CA GLN A 205 7.93 12.64 -0.25
C GLN A 205 7.43 13.47 0.97
N GLY A 206 8.34 14.27 1.55
CA GLY A 206 8.12 14.96 2.82
C GLY A 206 7.11 16.10 2.78
N GLN A 207 6.80 16.67 3.95
CA GLN A 207 5.81 17.75 4.09
C GLN A 207 6.19 18.97 3.22
N GLY A 208 5.31 19.34 2.30
CA GLY A 208 5.45 20.51 1.43
C GLY A 208 5.69 20.19 -0.05
N ILE A 209 6.20 18.99 -0.36
CA ILE A 209 6.42 18.56 -1.73
C ILE A 209 5.56 17.30 -1.95
N GLY A 210 4.48 17.45 -2.73
CA GLY A 210 3.53 16.38 -2.99
C GLY A 210 4.09 15.39 -4.00
N GLY A 211 3.86 14.09 -3.82
CA GLY A 211 4.29 13.07 -4.77
C GLY A 211 4.94 11.85 -4.14
N TYR A 212 5.37 10.95 -5.02
CA TYR A 212 6.01 9.69 -4.68
C TYR A 212 7.33 9.53 -5.43
N LEU A 213 8.35 9.03 -4.74
CA LEU A 213 9.57 8.52 -5.36
C LEU A 213 9.39 7.03 -5.57
N ILE A 214 9.79 6.58 -6.76
CA ILE A 214 9.68 5.20 -7.18
C ILE A 214 11.08 4.63 -7.45
N SER A 215 11.31 3.43 -6.93
CA SER A 215 12.51 2.65 -7.19
C SER A 215 12.14 1.31 -7.82
N THR A 216 12.85 0.95 -8.87
CA THR A 216 12.72 -0.31 -9.60
C THR A 216 14.12 -0.89 -9.82
N ARG A 217 14.18 -2.08 -10.43
CA ARG A 217 15.45 -2.75 -10.75
C ARG A 217 16.33 -1.96 -11.73
N TRP A 218 15.73 -1.12 -12.58
CA TRP A 218 16.43 -0.40 -13.65
C TRP A 218 16.63 1.08 -13.33
N GLN A 219 15.78 1.65 -12.48
CA GLN A 219 15.82 3.07 -12.15
C GLN A 219 15.45 3.27 -10.68
N LYS A 220 16.28 4.02 -9.96
CA LYS A 220 16.06 4.36 -8.54
C LYS A 220 15.60 5.80 -8.40
N ASP A 221 14.76 6.02 -7.39
CA ASP A 221 14.33 7.33 -6.90
C ASP A 221 13.85 8.31 -7.98
N PHE A 222 13.13 7.84 -8.99
CA PHE A 222 12.49 8.72 -9.96
C PHE A 222 11.16 9.23 -9.42
N TRP A 223 10.84 10.47 -9.75
CA TRP A 223 9.72 11.19 -9.16
C TRP A 223 8.47 11.01 -10.01
N LEU A 224 7.37 10.58 -9.40
CA LEU A 224 6.06 10.62 -10.02
C LEU A 224 5.26 11.76 -9.39
N LEU A 225 4.87 12.71 -10.25
CA LEU A 225 3.91 13.75 -9.89
C LEU A 225 2.58 13.08 -9.52
N ALA A 226 1.98 13.55 -8.42
CA ALA A 226 0.69 13.10 -7.91
C ALA A 226 -0.49 13.76 -8.64
#